data_AF-A0A963IQK8-F1
#
_entry.id   AF-A0A963IQK8-F1
#
_cell.length_a   1.000
_cell.length_b   1.000
_cell.length_c   1.000
_cell.angle_alpha   90.00
_cell.angle_beta   90.00
_cell.angle_gamma   90.00
#
_symmetry.space_group_name_H-M   'P 1'
#
loop_
_entity.id
_entity.type
_entity.pdbx_description
1 polymer ?
#
loop_
_entity_poly.entity_id
_entity_poly.type
_entity_poly.pdbx_seq_one_letter_code
_entity_poly.pdbx_strand_id
1 'polypeptide(L)'
;SIEEMQHADKIIERLLFLEGLPWMEVPKLLIGQNVPECLSGDLKLERGAHADLIAGVAHCESVKDYVSRDLLQEILNDTEDHLDYLETQLELIDKVGVQNYLQTQMGVASGD
;
A
#
# COMPACT_ATOMS: atom_id res chain seq x y z
N SER A 1 4.14 -4.17 -4.25
CA SER A 1 5.29 -4.88 -3.63
C SER A 1 6.64 -4.35 -4.12
N ILE A 2 6.98 -4.39 -5.42
CA ILE A 2 8.21 -3.71 -5.92
C ILE A 2 8.15 -2.20 -5.65
N GLU A 3 6.99 -1.61 -5.90
CA GLU A 3 6.66 -0.22 -5.59
C GLU A 3 6.88 0.13 -4.11
N GLU A 4 6.33 -0.67 -3.19
CA GLU A 4 6.60 -0.49 -1.75
C GLU A 4 8.07 -0.57 -1.36
N MET A 5 8.88 -1.39 -2.05
CA MET A 5 10.32 -1.40 -1.83
C MET A 5 10.97 -0.08 -2.27
N GLN A 6 10.48 0.53 -3.34
CA GLN A 6 10.93 1.85 -3.81
C GLN A 6 10.49 2.96 -2.85
N HIS A 7 9.28 2.89 -2.30
CA HIS A 7 8.82 3.81 -1.25
C HIS A 7 9.72 3.74 -0.02
N ALA A 8 10.03 2.52 0.46
CA ALA A 8 10.92 2.33 1.59
C ALA A 8 12.32 2.92 1.33
N ASP A 9 12.87 2.73 0.12
CA ASP A 9 14.16 3.29 -0.28
C ASP A 9 14.16 4.83 -0.23
N LYS A 10 13.16 5.48 -0.85
CA LYS A 10 13.01 6.95 -0.82
C LYS A 10 12.92 7.49 0.62
N ILE A 11 12.18 6.81 1.50
CA ILE A 11 12.05 7.21 2.92
C ILE A 11 13.39 7.07 3.64
N ILE A 12 14.11 5.96 3.44
CA ILE A 12 15.42 5.73 4.06
C ILE A 12 16.42 6.79 3.60
N GLU A 13 16.50 7.07 2.30
CA GLU A 13 17.35 8.11 1.75
C GLU A 13 17.03 9.49 2.36
N ARG A 14 15.73 9.82 2.49
CA ARG A 14 15.31 11.08 3.09
C ARG A 14 15.69 11.18 4.57
N LEU A 15 15.53 10.10 5.33
CA LEU A 15 15.92 10.05 6.74
C LEU A 15 17.43 10.23 6.91
N LEU A 16 18.24 9.53 6.11
CA LEU A 16 19.70 9.66 6.14
C LEU A 16 20.17 11.07 5.75
N PHE A 17 19.52 11.71 4.78
CA PHE A 17 19.79 13.10 4.41
C PHE A 17 19.54 14.08 5.57
N LEU A 18 18.54 13.80 6.40
CA LEU A 18 18.22 14.57 7.61
C LEU A 18 19.06 14.16 8.84
N GLU A 19 20.15 13.40 8.64
CA GLU A 19 21.02 12.84 9.68
C GLU A 19 20.27 11.93 10.68
N GLY A 20 19.12 11.39 10.27
CA GLY A 20 18.33 10.43 11.03
C GLY A 20 18.89 9.01 10.95
N LEU A 21 18.47 8.16 11.89
CA LEU A 21 18.77 6.73 11.89
C LEU A 21 17.50 5.95 11.52
N PRO A 22 17.43 5.35 10.31
CA PRO A 22 16.30 4.53 9.90
C PRO A 22 16.12 3.34 10.85
N TRP A 23 14.88 3.12 11.30
CA TRP A 23 14.50 1.93 12.04
C TRP A 23 13.74 0.97 11.11
N MET A 24 14.24 -0.26 10.99
CA MET A 24 13.66 -1.28 10.12
C MET A 24 13.14 -2.43 10.98
N GLU A 25 11.82 -2.50 11.12
CA GLU A 25 11.14 -3.61 11.80
C GLU A 25 10.02 -4.13 10.92
N VAL A 26 9.88 -5.45 10.86
CA VAL A 26 8.79 -6.09 10.13
C VAL A 26 7.57 -6.14 11.05
N PRO A 27 6.49 -5.40 10.75
CA PRO A 27 5.28 -5.45 11.56
C PRO A 27 4.60 -6.82 11.44
N LYS A 28 3.62 -7.06 12.31
CA LYS A 28 2.81 -8.28 12.25
C LYS A 28 2.14 -8.40 10.88
N LEU A 29 2.46 -9.49 10.17
CA LEU A 29 1.88 -9.78 8.86
C LEU A 29 0.43 -10.25 8.97
N LEU A 30 -0.43 -9.75 8.08
CA LEU A 30 -1.80 -10.19 7.91
C LEU A 30 -1.88 -11.21 6.76
N ILE A 31 -1.62 -12.47 7.06
CA ILE A 31 -1.58 -13.53 6.03
C ILE A 31 -2.96 -14.20 5.95
N GLY A 32 -3.68 -13.96 4.86
CA GLY A 32 -4.97 -14.59 4.56
C GLY A 32 -4.82 -16.03 4.05
N GLN A 33 -5.86 -16.86 4.24
CA GLN A 33 -5.90 -18.26 3.77
C GLN A 33 -6.65 -18.42 2.44
N ASN A 34 -7.38 -17.39 2.03
CA ASN A 34 -8.11 -17.34 0.77
C ASN A 34 -8.02 -15.93 0.17
N VAL A 35 -8.35 -15.79 -1.12
CA VAL A 35 -8.20 -14.52 -1.85
C VAL A 35 -8.98 -13.36 -1.19
N PRO A 36 -10.25 -13.53 -0.77
CA PRO A 36 -10.95 -12.47 -0.04
C PRO A 36 -10.25 -12.03 1.26
N GLU A 37 -9.72 -12.97 2.04
CA GLU A 37 -8.96 -12.67 3.26
C GLU A 37 -7.65 -11.93 2.96
N CYS A 38 -6.93 -12.31 1.89
CA CYS A 38 -5.71 -11.62 1.48
C CYS A 38 -6.02 -10.17 1.08
N LEU A 39 -6.99 -9.97 0.18
CA LEU A 39 -7.39 -8.63 -0.28
C LEU A 39 -7.89 -7.74 0.88
N SER A 40 -8.63 -8.34 1.83
CA SER A 40 -9.10 -7.62 3.02
C SER A 40 -7.95 -7.27 3.99
N GLY A 41 -6.95 -8.15 4.09
CA GLY A 41 -5.74 -7.92 4.86
C GLY A 41 -4.93 -6.75 4.30
N ASP A 42 -4.73 -6.75 2.98
CA ASP A 42 -4.03 -5.67 2.25
C ASP A 42 -4.81 -4.35 2.37
N LEU A 43 -6.13 -4.37 2.18
CA LEU A 43 -6.97 -3.16 2.32
C LEU A 43 -6.86 -2.56 3.73
N LYS A 44 -6.78 -3.40 4.76
CA LYS A 44 -6.60 -2.94 6.13
C LYS A 44 -5.22 -2.30 6.33
N LEU A 45 -4.18 -2.84 5.72
CA LEU A 45 -2.83 -2.30 5.77
C LEU A 45 -2.78 -0.93 5.09
N GLU A 46 -3.32 -0.82 3.88
CA GLU A 46 -3.36 0.42 3.11
C GLU A 46 -4.16 1.53 3.82
N ARG A 47 -5.29 1.19 4.46
CA ARG A 47 -6.04 2.17 5.26
C ARG A 47 -5.26 2.69 6.46
N GLY A 48 -4.41 1.85 7.06
CA GLY A 48 -3.50 2.27 8.11
C GLY A 48 -2.43 3.21 7.58
N ALA A 49 -1.76 2.83 6.49
CA ALA A 49 -0.75 3.63 5.81
C ALA A 49 -1.31 5.01 5.39
N HIS A 50 -2.50 5.04 4.79
CA HIS A 50 -3.19 6.26 4.40
C HIS A 50 -3.40 7.23 5.56
N ALA A 51 -3.84 6.73 6.73
CA ALA A 51 -4.01 7.56 7.93
C ALA A 51 -2.69 8.12 8.44
N ASP A 52 -1.64 7.29 8.46
CA ASP A 52 -0.29 7.70 8.89
C ASP A 52 0.33 8.73 7.94
N LEU A 53 0.15 8.54 6.62
CA LEU A 53 0.65 9.45 5.58
C LEU A 53 -0.03 10.82 5.65
N ILE A 54 -1.36 10.88 5.82
CA ILE A 54 -2.08 12.16 6.01
C ILE A 54 -1.55 12.92 7.24
N ALA A 55 -1.37 12.20 8.36
CA ALA A 55 -0.81 12.80 9.56
C ALA A 55 0.63 13.29 9.34
N GLY A 56 1.44 12.51 8.62
CA GLY A 56 2.81 12.84 8.23
C GLY A 56 2.88 14.09 7.35
N VAL A 57 2.08 14.17 6.29
CA VAL A 57 1.98 15.33 5.39
C VAL A 57 1.62 16.59 6.18
N ALA A 58 0.60 16.53 7.04
CA ALA A 58 0.19 17.65 7.87
C ALA A 58 1.31 18.09 8.84
N HIS A 59 2.06 17.14 9.40
CA HIS A 59 3.19 17.45 10.28
C HIS A 59 4.33 18.13 9.51
N CYS A 60 4.73 17.60 8.36
CA CYS A 60 5.77 18.18 7.51
C CYS A 60 5.43 19.62 7.11
N GLU A 61 4.18 19.89 6.75
CA GLU A 61 3.70 21.26 6.46
C GLU A 61 3.83 22.18 7.70
N SER A 62 3.47 21.69 8.89
CA SER A 62 3.54 22.46 10.14
C SER A 62 4.96 22.92 10.51
N VAL A 63 5.97 22.10 10.17
CA VAL A 63 7.39 22.40 10.41
C VAL A 63 8.10 22.98 9.17
N LYS A 64 7.36 23.22 8.08
CA LYS A 64 7.85 23.75 6.79
C LYS A 64 8.89 22.85 6.11
N ASP A 65 8.80 21.55 6.31
CA ASP A 65 9.58 20.56 5.55
C ASP A 65 8.83 20.15 4.28
N TYR A 66 8.89 21.01 3.28
CA TYR A 66 8.16 20.81 2.02
C TYR A 66 8.69 19.63 1.20
N VAL A 67 9.97 19.30 1.31
CA VAL A 67 10.56 18.19 0.53
C VAL A 67 10.11 16.85 1.08
N SER A 68 10.08 16.68 2.41
CA SER A 68 9.51 15.46 3.01
C SER A 68 8.00 15.40 2.77
N ARG A 69 7.30 16.55 2.83
CA ARG A 69 5.87 16.62 2.52
C ARG A 69 5.57 16.11 1.11
N ASP A 70 6.32 16.56 0.11
CA ASP A 70 6.13 16.15 -1.29
C ASP A 70 6.38 14.64 -1.46
N LEU A 71 7.41 14.10 -0.81
CA LEU A 71 7.66 12.66 -0.79
C LEU A 71 6.47 11.88 -0.19
N LEU A 72 5.98 12.30 0.97
CA LEU A 72 4.84 11.62 1.61
C LEU A 72 3.55 11.78 0.79
N GLN A 73 3.37 12.90 0.10
CA GLN A 73 2.22 13.12 -0.79
C GLN A 73 2.27 12.22 -2.03
N GLU A 74 3.45 11.97 -2.60
CA GLU A 74 3.62 11.01 -3.70
C GLU A 74 3.17 9.62 -3.26
N ILE A 75 3.68 9.14 -2.13
CA ILE A 75 3.32 7.83 -1.57
C ILE A 75 1.82 7.78 -1.23
N LEU A 76 1.24 8.87 -0.71
CA LEU A 76 -0.19 8.94 -0.41
C LEU A 76 -1.05 8.76 -1.66
N ASN A 77 -0.66 9.31 -2.80
CA ASN A 77 -1.40 9.12 -4.05
C ASN A 77 -1.39 7.65 -4.48
N ASP A 78 -0.22 7.01 -4.42
CA ASP A 78 -0.08 5.59 -4.78
C ASP A 78 -0.90 4.69 -3.82
N THR A 79 -0.93 5.04 -2.52
CA THR A 79 -1.80 4.39 -1.53
C THR A 79 -3.28 4.55 -1.86
N GLU A 80 -3.74 5.72 -2.34
CA GLU A 80 -5.13 5.92 -2.74
C GLU A 80 -5.51 5.07 -3.97
N ASP A 81 -4.60 4.93 -4.94
CA ASP A 81 -4.80 4.04 -6.10
C ASP A 81 -4.88 2.57 -5.68
N HIS A 82 -4.05 2.14 -4.71
CA HIS A 82 -4.13 0.80 -4.13
C HIS A 82 -5.46 0.57 -3.38
N LEU A 83 -5.93 1.55 -2.62
CA LEU A 83 -7.21 1.48 -1.93
C LEU A 83 -8.36 1.27 -2.93
N ASP A 84 -8.44 2.09 -3.99
CA ASP A 84 -9.48 1.98 -5.01
C ASP A 84 -9.46 0.61 -5.71
N TYR A 85 -8.28 0.13 -6.07
CA TYR A 85 -8.11 -1.18 -6.67
C TYR A 85 -8.65 -2.30 -5.75
N LEU A 86 -8.23 -2.31 -4.48
CA LEU A 86 -8.60 -3.35 -3.52
C LEU A 86 -10.10 -3.33 -3.19
N GLU A 87 -10.68 -2.14 -3.02
CA GLU A 87 -12.12 -1.97 -2.80
C GLU A 87 -12.91 -2.46 -4.01
N THR A 88 -12.46 -2.13 -5.22
CA THR A 88 -13.07 -2.62 -6.46
C THR A 88 -13.00 -4.14 -6.57
N GLN A 89 -11.86 -4.77 -6.25
CA GLN A 89 -11.74 -6.24 -6.30
C GLN A 89 -12.67 -6.92 -5.30
N LEU A 90 -12.78 -6.40 -4.07
CA LEU A 90 -13.70 -6.94 -3.06
C LEU A 90 -15.15 -6.76 -3.49
N GLU A 91 -15.52 -5.60 -4.05
CA GLU A 91 -16.87 -5.36 -4.54
C GLU A 91 -17.22 -6.28 -5.73
N LEU A 92 -16.25 -6.56 -6.61
CA LEU A 92 -16.41 -7.54 -7.69
C LEU A 92 -16.66 -8.94 -7.14
N ILE A 93 -15.88 -9.38 -6.15
CA ILE A 93 -16.09 -10.68 -5.49
C ILE A 93 -17.50 -10.78 -4.91
N ASP A 94 -18.00 -9.72 -4.28
CA ASP A 94 -19.36 -9.68 -3.72
C ASP A 94 -20.44 -9.75 -4.81
N LYS A 95 -20.22 -9.12 -5.96
CA LYS A 95 -21.17 -9.08 -7.09
C LYS A 95 -21.20 -10.38 -7.88
N VAL A 96 -20.05 -10.97 -8.20
CA VAL A 96 -19.96 -12.12 -9.12
C VAL A 96 -19.74 -13.45 -8.40
N GLY A 97 -19.41 -13.42 -7.11
CA GLY A 97 -19.03 -14.58 -6.32
C GLY A 97 -17.55 -14.97 -6.52
N VAL A 98 -16.93 -15.46 -5.44
CA VAL A 98 -15.49 -15.78 -5.42
C VAL A 98 -15.05 -16.76 -6.50
N GLN A 99 -15.89 -17.74 -6.87
CA GLN A 99 -15.53 -18.73 -7.89
C GLN A 99 -15.40 -18.10 -9.30
N ASN A 100 -16.33 -17.22 -9.67
CA ASN A 100 -16.30 -16.53 -10.95
C ASN A 100 -15.15 -15.52 -11.01
N TYR A 101 -14.92 -14.81 -9.90
CA TYR A 101 -13.76 -13.92 -9.78
C TYR A 101 -12.45 -14.69 -9.97
N LEU A 102 -12.27 -15.82 -9.30
CA LEU A 102 -11.06 -16.63 -9.45
C LEU A 102 -10.89 -17.16 -10.88
N GLN A 103 -11.99 -17.47 -11.57
CA GLN A 103 -11.94 -17.86 -12.98
C GLN A 103 -11.40 -16.74 -13.87
N THR A 104 -11.76 -15.47 -13.62
CA THR A 104 -11.22 -14.35 -14.40
C THR A 104 -9.76 -14.05 -14.10
N GLN A 105 -9.25 -14.49 -12.94
CA GLN A 105 -7.84 -14.37 -12.56
C GLN A 105 -6.96 -15.52 -13.08
N MET A 106 -7.55 -16.53 -13.74
CA MET A 106 -6.77 -17.57 -14.40
C MET A 106 -6.06 -16.99 -15.62
N GLY A 107 -4.73 -17.14 -15.66
CA GLY A 107 -3.97 -16.89 -16.88
C GLY A 107 -4.35 -17.86 -18.00
N VAL A 108 -4.00 -17.52 -19.25
CA VAL A 108 -4.08 -18.49 -20.35
C VAL A 108 -3.15 -19.65 -19.99
N ALA A 109 -3.69 -20.87 -19.97
CA ALA A 109 -2.86 -22.06 -19.79
C ALA A 109 -1.84 -22.10 -20.93
N SER A 110 -0.58 -21.83 -20.62
CA SER A 110 0.53 -22.05 -21.53
C SER A 110 0.71 -23.55 -21.68
N GLY A 111 -0.05 -24.13 -22.61
CA GLY A 111 0.17 -25.46 -23.12
C GLY A 111 1.25 -25.40 -24.20
N ASP A 112 2.50 -25.27 -23.78
CA ASP A 112 3.72 -25.60 -24.53
C ASP A 112 4.74 -26.20 -23.55
#